data_AF-A0A7K1KJE9-F1
#
_entry.id   AF-A0A7K1KJE9-F1
#
_cell.length_a   1.000
_cell.length_b   1.000
_cell.length_c   1.000
_cell.angle_alpha   90.00
_cell.angle_beta   90.00
_cell.angle_gamma   90.00
#
_symmetry.space_group_name_H-M   'P 1'
#
loop_
_entity.id
_entity.type
_entity.pdbx_description
1 polymer ?
#
loop_
_entity_poly.entity_id
_entity_poly.type
_entity_poly.pdbx_seq_one_letter_code
_entity_poly.pdbx_strand_id
1 'polypeptide(L)'
;MRFHMNGGHVPKPPFKARAVLNSSEFFKRSTFSKMPYYRRAAKRPRYGKRDKYSIQQKGAVAAVAANQTSAVDIVPATVTEGMRKVKHLTVNLTQIATSNAESNLFWALVYVPQGTTAGALNIATAGATPGSMYEPNQFVMNCGVVDPSAGPIRMYSPISRNLNDGDKITLLIRPTLDGAATTVSLVVRYAITLN
;
A
#
# COMPACT_ATOMS: atom_id res chain seq x y z
N MET A 1 -3.26 -61.79 -33.13
CA MET A 1 -1.89 -61.20 -33.16
C MET A 1 -1.53 -60.85 -31.71
N ARG A 2 -0.63 -61.61 -31.04
CA ARG A 2 0.82 -61.29 -30.87
C ARG A 2 0.99 -59.82 -30.42
N PHE A 3 1.49 -59.44 -29.24
CA PHE A 3 2.33 -60.07 -28.22
C PHE A 3 2.11 -59.40 -26.85
N HIS A 4 2.28 -60.18 -25.78
CA HIS A 4 2.64 -59.69 -24.44
C HIS A 4 4.13 -59.30 -24.40
N MET A 5 4.47 -58.17 -23.77
CA MET A 5 5.74 -57.88 -23.06
C MET A 5 5.50 -56.69 -22.11
N ASN A 6 5.43 -56.95 -20.80
CA ASN A 6 6.49 -56.75 -19.79
C ASN A 6 6.55 -55.34 -19.16
N GLY A 7 6.01 -55.22 -17.95
CA GLY A 7 6.32 -54.17 -16.98
C GLY A 7 6.48 -54.81 -15.61
N GLY A 8 7.67 -55.35 -15.33
CA GLY A 8 7.99 -56.09 -14.12
C GLY A 8 7.83 -55.23 -12.86
N HIS A 9 7.06 -55.75 -11.92
CA HIS A 9 6.90 -55.21 -10.57
C HIS A 9 8.18 -55.49 -9.77
N VAL A 10 8.95 -54.44 -9.47
CA VAL A 10 10.16 -54.56 -8.63
C VAL A 10 9.75 -54.51 -7.15
N PRO A 11 9.97 -55.56 -6.35
CA PRO A 11 9.66 -55.53 -4.93
C PRO A 11 10.64 -54.63 -4.17
N LYS A 12 10.10 -53.74 -3.32
CA LYS A 12 10.90 -52.88 -2.43
C LYS A 12 11.63 -53.72 -1.37
N PRO A 13 12.90 -53.44 -1.05
CA PRO A 13 13.63 -54.15 -0.01
C PRO A 13 13.04 -53.88 1.40
N PRO A 14 13.14 -54.85 2.32
CA PRO A 14 12.52 -54.76 3.64
C PRO A 14 13.15 -53.68 4.51
N PHE A 15 12.30 -53.00 5.28
CA PHE A 15 12.67 -52.06 6.33
C PHE A 15 13.68 -52.71 7.30
N LYS A 16 14.86 -52.12 7.45
CA LYS A 16 15.82 -52.51 8.49
C LYS A 16 15.19 -52.29 9.87
N ALA A 17 15.09 -53.36 10.65
CA ALA A 17 14.70 -53.34 12.04
C ALA A 17 15.61 -52.40 12.84
N ARG A 18 14.99 -51.50 13.62
CA ARG A 18 15.67 -50.59 14.53
C ARG A 18 16.09 -51.39 15.75
N ALA A 19 17.40 -51.43 16.03
CA ALA A 19 17.94 -52.08 17.22
C ALA A 19 17.34 -51.44 18.49
N VAL A 20 16.71 -52.28 19.30
CA VAL A 20 16.25 -51.94 20.66
C VAL A 20 17.51 -51.82 21.52
N LEU A 21 17.85 -50.62 21.96
CA LEU A 21 18.90 -50.42 22.96
C LEU A 21 18.27 -50.47 24.35
N ASN A 22 18.73 -51.46 25.12
CA ASN A 22 18.29 -51.75 26.47
C ASN A 22 18.48 -50.55 27.42
N SER A 23 17.44 -50.31 28.21
CA SER A 23 17.33 -49.32 29.27
C SER A 23 18.14 -49.72 30.49
N SER A 24 19.46 -49.59 30.44
CA SER A 24 20.28 -49.73 31.65
C SER A 24 21.70 -49.17 31.50
N GLU A 25 21.86 -47.93 31.05
CA GLU A 25 23.08 -47.15 31.37
C GLU A 25 22.68 -45.74 31.81
N PHE A 26 22.03 -45.72 32.96
CA PHE A 26 21.85 -44.56 33.81
C PHE A 26 23.22 -44.15 34.39
N PHE A 27 23.58 -42.88 34.21
CA PHE A 27 24.69 -42.16 34.85
C PHE A 27 26.11 -42.66 34.57
N LYS A 28 26.82 -41.92 33.71
CA LYS A 28 28.23 -41.54 33.95
C LYS A 28 28.60 -40.27 33.17
N ARG A 29 28.87 -39.22 33.95
CA ARG A 29 29.82 -38.11 33.70
C ARG A 29 29.65 -37.35 32.38
N SER A 30 28.85 -36.28 32.43
CA SER A 30 29.15 -35.07 31.67
C SER A 30 29.57 -34.00 32.67
N THR A 31 30.87 -33.72 32.70
CA THR A 31 31.40 -32.48 33.25
C THR A 31 30.66 -31.33 32.57
N PHE A 32 30.10 -30.40 33.36
CA PHE A 32 29.60 -29.12 32.87
C PHE A 32 30.77 -28.35 32.25
N SER A 33 31.12 -28.72 31.03
CA SER A 33 31.96 -27.96 30.14
C SER A 33 31.26 -26.63 29.96
N LYS A 34 31.94 -25.57 30.41
CA LYS A 34 31.57 -24.16 30.23
C LYS A 34 30.98 -24.00 28.83
N MET A 35 29.65 -23.98 28.72
CA MET A 35 29.01 -23.64 27.45
C MET A 35 29.50 -22.22 27.15
N PRO A 36 30.21 -22.00 26.03
CA PRO A 36 30.49 -20.65 25.62
C PRO A 36 29.11 -20.04 25.40
N TYR A 37 28.74 -19.09 26.25
CA TYR A 37 27.68 -18.15 25.93
C TYR A 37 28.01 -17.68 24.52
N TYR A 38 27.24 -18.11 23.53
CA TYR A 38 27.22 -17.43 22.25
C TYR A 38 26.66 -16.06 22.58
N ARG A 39 27.56 -15.14 22.95
CA ARG A 39 27.30 -13.73 23.05
C ARG A 39 26.86 -13.38 21.65
N ARG A 40 25.53 -13.32 21.41
CA ARG A 40 24.97 -12.84 20.15
C ARG A 40 25.77 -11.59 19.84
N ALA A 41 26.50 -11.60 18.73
CA ALA A 41 27.28 -10.44 18.33
C ALA A 41 26.32 -9.25 18.42
N ALA A 42 26.59 -8.32 19.34
CA ALA A 42 25.78 -7.14 19.49
C ALA A 42 25.74 -6.52 18.10
N LYS A 43 24.57 -6.56 17.44
CA LYS A 43 24.42 -5.95 16.12
C LYS A 43 24.83 -4.51 16.34
N ARG A 44 25.98 -4.11 15.78
CA ARG A 44 26.42 -2.72 15.82
C ARG A 44 25.21 -1.90 15.41
N PRO A 45 24.78 -0.89 16.20
CA PRO A 45 23.79 0.06 15.72
C PRO A 45 24.27 0.47 14.34
N ARG A 46 23.43 0.31 13.31
CA ARG A 46 23.74 0.80 11.96
C ARG A 46 23.72 2.32 12.02
N TYR A 47 24.73 2.89 12.67
CA TYR A 47 24.92 4.31 12.79
C TYR A 47 25.37 4.79 11.41
N GLY A 48 24.57 5.67 10.81
CA GLY A 48 25.03 6.49 9.68
C GLY A 48 24.69 6.02 8.27
N LYS A 49 23.85 5.00 8.03
CA LYS A 49 23.28 4.85 6.69
C LYS A 49 22.12 5.84 6.56
N ARG A 50 22.38 7.00 5.94
CA ARG A 50 21.33 7.97 5.59
C ARG A 50 20.18 7.22 4.94
N ASP A 51 18.96 7.44 5.43
CA ASP A 51 17.79 6.80 4.85
C ASP A 51 17.72 7.18 3.37
N LYS A 52 17.65 6.15 2.50
CA LYS A 52 17.51 6.34 1.06
C LYS A 52 16.29 7.19 0.72
N TYR A 53 15.26 7.13 1.57
CA TYR A 53 14.03 7.88 1.41
C TYR A 53 13.88 8.90 2.53
N SER A 54 13.48 10.11 2.18
CA SER A 54 12.97 11.10 3.11
C SER A 54 11.47 10.87 3.31
N ILE A 55 11.01 10.95 4.55
CA ILE A 55 9.57 10.96 4.86
C ILE A 55 9.08 12.39 4.79
N GLN A 56 8.02 12.60 4.02
CA GLN A 56 7.34 13.89 3.89
C GLN A 56 5.95 13.82 4.51
N GLN A 57 5.51 14.94 5.08
CA GLN A 57 4.18 15.11 5.63
C GLN A 57 3.61 16.49 5.28
N LYS A 58 2.32 16.56 4.97
CA LYS A 58 1.64 17.81 4.59
C LYS A 58 0.20 17.80 5.10
N GLY A 59 -0.24 18.91 5.68
CA GLY A 59 -1.65 19.18 5.95
C GLY A 59 -2.26 20.02 4.83
N ALA A 60 -3.53 19.79 4.52
CA ALA A 60 -4.28 20.61 3.58
C ALA A 60 -5.78 20.64 3.95
N VAL A 61 -6.48 21.63 3.41
CA VAL A 61 -7.94 21.71 3.47
C VAL A 61 -8.46 21.76 2.04
N ALA A 62 -9.51 21.00 1.75
CA ALA A 62 -10.16 20.93 0.46
C ALA A 62 -11.62 21.35 0.62
N ALA A 63 -12.03 22.43 -0.05
CA ALA A 63 -13.44 22.78 -0.18
C ALA A 63 -13.98 22.21 -1.49
N VAL A 64 -15.06 21.45 -1.41
CA VAL A 64 -15.74 20.85 -2.56
C VAL A 64 -17.10 21.54 -2.72
N ALA A 65 -17.28 22.22 -3.84
CA ALA A 65 -18.56 22.81 -4.21
C ALA A 65 -19.56 21.72 -4.64
N ALA A 66 -20.85 22.07 -4.61
CA ALA A 66 -21.93 21.18 -5.03
C ALA A 66 -21.70 20.65 -6.45
N ASN A 67 -21.85 19.33 -6.64
CA ASN A 67 -21.69 18.64 -7.92
C ASN A 67 -20.30 18.74 -8.56
N GLN A 68 -19.27 19.12 -7.79
CA GLN A 68 -17.90 19.28 -8.27
C GLN A 68 -16.94 18.25 -7.66
N THR A 69 -15.80 18.08 -8.31
CA THR A 69 -14.64 17.39 -7.75
C THR A 69 -13.61 18.44 -7.33
N SER A 70 -13.14 18.36 -6.09
CA SER A 70 -11.97 19.14 -5.66
C SER A 70 -10.70 18.36 -5.91
N ALA A 71 -9.66 19.06 -6.37
CA ALA A 71 -8.34 18.50 -6.61
C ALA A 71 -7.32 19.15 -5.66
N VAL A 72 -6.56 18.33 -4.93
CA VAL A 72 -5.50 18.80 -4.02
C VAL A 72 -4.18 18.13 -4.38
N ASP A 73 -3.17 18.93 -4.72
CA ASP A 73 -1.83 18.43 -4.99
C ASP A 73 -1.14 18.01 -3.68
N ILE A 74 -1.05 16.69 -3.48
CA ILE A 74 -0.50 16.08 -2.28
C ILE A 74 0.99 15.81 -2.39
N VAL A 75 1.47 15.51 -3.60
CA VAL A 75 2.88 15.60 -3.97
C VAL A 75 2.98 16.66 -5.05
N PRO A 76 3.52 17.85 -4.75
CA PRO A 76 3.57 18.93 -5.72
C PRO A 76 4.55 18.60 -6.86
N ALA A 77 4.28 19.22 -8.00
CA ALA A 77 5.22 19.30 -9.11
C ALA A 77 6.48 20.05 -8.67
N THR A 78 7.62 19.71 -9.28
CA THR A 78 8.91 20.36 -9.01
C THR A 78 9.61 20.61 -10.33
N VAL A 79 10.27 21.75 -10.46
CA VAL A 79 11.14 22.12 -11.60
C VAL A 79 12.56 21.55 -11.49
N THR A 80 12.80 20.69 -10.50
CA THR A 80 14.10 20.07 -10.30
C THR A 80 14.22 18.87 -11.23
N GLU A 81 15.23 18.91 -12.09
CA GLU A 81 15.57 17.79 -12.97
C GLU A 81 15.91 16.52 -12.17
N GLY A 82 15.57 15.38 -12.75
CA GLY A 82 15.77 14.07 -12.14
C GLY A 82 14.47 13.40 -11.71
N MET A 83 14.53 12.07 -11.56
CA MET A 83 13.37 11.26 -11.28
C MET A 83 13.17 11.08 -9.78
N ARG A 84 12.06 11.58 -9.25
CA ARG A 84 11.65 11.32 -7.87
C ARG A 84 10.88 10.02 -7.81
N LYS A 85 11.11 9.21 -6.79
CA LYS A 85 10.34 7.99 -6.53
C LYS A 85 9.53 8.14 -5.26
N VAL A 86 8.20 8.09 -5.41
CA VAL A 86 7.22 8.23 -4.32
C VAL A 86 6.64 6.86 -3.97
N LYS A 87 6.60 6.55 -2.66
CA LYS A 87 6.09 5.28 -2.12
C LYS A 87 5.32 5.49 -0.81
N HIS A 88 4.55 4.47 -0.45
CA HIS A 88 3.88 4.36 0.86
C HIS A 88 3.01 5.59 1.18
N LEU A 89 2.26 6.03 0.17
CA LEU A 89 1.42 7.21 0.31
C LEU A 89 0.20 6.86 1.17
N THR A 90 0.08 7.57 2.27
CA THR A 90 -1.07 7.51 3.18
C THR A 90 -1.73 8.88 3.25
N VAL A 91 -3.06 8.90 3.24
CA VAL A 91 -3.86 10.10 3.50
C VAL A 91 -4.79 9.78 4.65
N ASN A 92 -4.75 10.58 5.71
CA ASN A 92 -5.81 10.62 6.70
C ASN A 92 -6.69 11.83 6.41
N LEU A 93 -8.01 11.68 6.47
CA LEU A 93 -8.93 12.78 6.23
C LEU A 93 -10.11 12.76 7.19
N THR A 94 -10.71 13.93 7.38
CA THR A 94 -11.94 14.12 8.15
C THR A 94 -12.76 15.25 7.53
N GLN A 95 -14.08 15.09 7.52
CA GLN A 95 -15.00 16.12 7.09
C GLN A 95 -15.15 17.15 8.21
N ILE A 96 -14.94 18.42 7.90
CA ILE A 96 -15.01 19.52 8.88
C ILE A 96 -16.20 20.45 8.66
N ALA A 97 -16.83 20.41 7.49
CA ALA A 97 -18.09 21.10 7.22
C ALA A 97 -18.87 20.39 6.11
N THR A 98 -20.20 20.47 6.14
CA THR A 98 -21.09 19.91 5.13
C THR A 98 -22.36 20.75 4.99
N SER A 99 -22.85 20.92 3.77
CA SER A 99 -24.11 21.67 3.52
C SER A 99 -25.36 20.82 3.74
N ASN A 100 -25.23 19.49 3.68
CA ASN A 100 -26.31 18.51 3.89
C ASN A 100 -25.86 17.48 4.94
N ALA A 101 -26.78 16.66 5.45
CA ALA A 101 -26.47 15.54 6.35
C ALA A 101 -25.26 14.72 5.84
N GLU A 102 -24.47 14.16 6.76
CA GLU A 102 -23.15 13.58 6.47
C GLU A 102 -23.17 12.69 5.22
N SER A 103 -22.51 13.16 4.17
CA SER A 103 -22.43 12.47 2.89
C SER A 103 -21.11 11.72 2.79
N ASN A 104 -21.16 10.47 2.33
CA ASN A 104 -19.97 9.74 1.95
C ASN A 104 -19.17 10.48 0.87
N LEU A 105 -17.88 10.18 0.77
CA LEU A 105 -16.98 10.84 -0.17
C LEU A 105 -16.37 9.82 -1.13
N PHE A 106 -16.54 10.05 -2.43
CA PHE A 106 -15.70 9.44 -3.45
C PHE A 106 -14.30 10.08 -3.41
N TRP A 107 -13.27 9.27 -3.57
CA TRP A 107 -11.91 9.76 -3.65
C TRP A 107 -11.05 8.97 -4.66
N ALA A 108 -10.03 9.65 -5.19
CA ALA A 108 -9.01 9.02 -6.01
C ALA A 108 -7.64 9.67 -5.79
N LEU A 109 -6.59 8.86 -5.78
CA LEU A 109 -5.22 9.30 -5.91
C LEU A 109 -4.80 9.15 -7.36
N VAL A 110 -4.39 10.23 -8.00
CA VAL A 110 -4.12 10.28 -9.43
C VAL A 110 -2.72 10.81 -9.68
N TYR A 111 -1.97 10.11 -10.54
CA TYR A 111 -0.75 10.60 -11.15
C TYR A 111 -1.08 11.58 -12.28
N VAL A 112 -0.52 12.78 -12.24
CA VAL A 112 -0.80 13.81 -13.23
C VAL A 112 0.52 14.15 -13.95
N PRO A 113 0.65 13.77 -15.24
CA PRO A 113 1.80 14.15 -16.06
C PRO A 113 1.98 15.66 -16.17
N GLN A 114 3.21 16.10 -16.35
CA GLN A 114 3.52 17.50 -16.71
C GLN A 114 2.66 17.98 -17.89
N GLY A 115 2.16 19.22 -17.78
CA GLY A 115 1.35 19.85 -18.83
C GLY A 115 -0.10 19.38 -18.88
N THR A 116 -0.52 18.51 -17.96
CA THR A 116 -1.92 18.04 -17.85
C THR A 116 -2.55 18.45 -16.52
N THR A 117 -3.88 18.35 -16.47
CA THR A 117 -4.68 18.60 -15.26
C THR A 117 -5.43 17.34 -14.87
N ALA A 118 -5.64 17.14 -13.57
CA ALA A 118 -6.49 16.05 -13.11
C ALA A 118 -7.93 16.31 -13.58
N GLY A 119 -8.58 15.28 -14.14
CA GLY A 119 -10.00 15.30 -14.49
C GLY A 119 -10.92 15.25 -13.26
N ALA A 120 -12.22 15.35 -13.50
CA ALA A 120 -13.23 15.13 -12.47
C ALA A 120 -13.50 13.63 -12.25
N LEU A 121 -14.10 13.29 -11.11
CA LEU A 121 -14.61 11.95 -10.86
C LEU A 121 -15.96 11.76 -11.56
N ASN A 122 -16.05 10.72 -12.38
CA ASN A 122 -17.29 10.30 -13.03
C ASN A 122 -18.13 9.51 -12.04
N ILE A 123 -19.29 10.05 -11.68
CA ILE A 123 -20.23 9.40 -10.76
C ILE A 123 -21.41 8.87 -11.57
N ALA A 124 -21.63 7.56 -11.51
CA ALA A 124 -22.82 6.96 -12.11
C ALA A 124 -24.05 7.29 -11.25
N THR A 125 -25.13 7.73 -11.88
CA THR A 125 -26.42 7.90 -11.22
C THR A 125 -27.06 6.54 -10.95
N ALA A 126 -27.97 6.48 -9.98
CA ALA A 126 -28.72 5.25 -9.71
C ALA A 126 -29.41 4.73 -10.98
N GLY A 127 -29.22 3.45 -11.29
CA GLY A 127 -29.77 2.80 -12.49
C GLY A 127 -28.95 2.96 -13.78
N ALA A 128 -27.86 3.74 -13.76
CA ALA A 128 -26.94 3.81 -14.89
C ALA A 128 -26.00 2.58 -14.93
N THR A 129 -25.54 2.21 -16.12
CA THR A 129 -24.51 1.19 -16.29
C THR A 129 -23.20 1.65 -15.61
N PRO A 130 -22.56 0.82 -14.77
CA PRO A 130 -21.30 1.17 -14.16
C PRO A 130 -20.24 1.51 -15.21
N GLY A 131 -19.63 2.68 -15.06
CA GLY A 131 -18.55 3.17 -15.90
C GLY A 131 -17.25 3.36 -15.13
N SER A 132 -16.21 3.78 -15.83
CA SER A 132 -14.94 4.13 -15.20
C SER A 132 -15.06 5.43 -14.39
N MET A 133 -14.63 5.38 -13.13
CA MET A 133 -14.70 6.52 -12.20
C MET A 133 -13.75 7.66 -12.61
N TYR A 134 -12.67 7.37 -13.33
CA TYR A 134 -11.70 8.38 -13.76
C TYR A 134 -11.01 7.94 -15.05
N GLU A 135 -10.86 8.87 -15.99
CA GLU A 135 -10.15 8.63 -17.25
C GLU A 135 -9.03 9.65 -17.50
N PRO A 136 -7.84 9.23 -17.97
CA PRO A 136 -7.44 7.84 -18.22
C PRO A 136 -7.23 7.00 -16.95
N ASN A 137 -7.80 5.79 -16.89
CA ASN A 137 -7.70 4.91 -15.71
C ASN A 137 -6.25 4.55 -15.34
N GLN A 138 -5.33 4.49 -16.31
CA GLN A 138 -3.91 4.20 -16.06
C GLN A 138 -3.21 5.15 -15.07
N PHE A 139 -3.78 6.34 -14.87
CA PHE A 139 -3.26 7.35 -13.95
C PHE A 139 -3.76 7.17 -12.51
N VAL A 140 -4.79 6.36 -12.29
CA VAL A 140 -5.30 6.07 -10.96
C VAL A 140 -4.27 5.22 -10.20
N MET A 141 -3.92 5.66 -8.99
CA MET A 141 -3.03 4.95 -8.06
C MET A 141 -3.80 4.21 -6.98
N ASN A 142 -4.94 4.77 -6.55
CA ASN A 142 -5.92 4.12 -5.68
C ASN A 142 -7.22 4.95 -5.71
N CYS A 143 -8.33 4.35 -5.34
CA CYS A 143 -9.63 5.00 -5.25
C CYS A 143 -10.57 4.28 -4.29
N GLY A 144 -11.65 4.94 -3.91
CA GLY A 144 -12.72 4.32 -3.15
C GLY A 144 -13.80 5.29 -2.69
N VAL A 145 -14.60 4.82 -1.75
CA VAL A 145 -15.62 5.60 -1.03
C VAL A 145 -15.31 5.52 0.45
N VAL A 146 -15.49 6.62 1.16
CA VAL A 146 -15.31 6.68 2.62
C VAL A 146 -16.54 7.32 3.26
N ASP A 147 -16.86 6.83 4.45
CA ASP A 147 -17.89 7.39 5.33
C ASP A 147 -17.21 8.25 6.40
N PRO A 148 -17.33 9.59 6.34
CA PRO A 148 -16.72 10.50 7.32
C PRO A 148 -17.24 10.35 8.75
N SER A 149 -18.41 9.73 8.95
CA SER A 149 -19.02 9.51 10.27
C SER A 149 -18.37 8.37 11.04
N ALA A 150 -17.74 7.41 10.34
CA ALA A 150 -17.25 6.16 10.89
C ALA A 150 -15.92 6.28 11.67
N GLY A 151 -15.42 7.51 11.88
CA GLY A 151 -14.18 7.79 12.61
C GLY A 151 -13.00 8.16 11.69
N PRO A 152 -11.75 8.12 12.19
CA PRO A 152 -10.58 8.55 11.43
C PRO A 152 -10.36 7.70 10.17
N ILE A 153 -10.61 8.29 9.01
CA ILE A 153 -10.39 7.64 7.72
C ILE A 153 -8.90 7.62 7.40
N ARG A 154 -8.37 6.44 7.06
CA ARG A 154 -7.02 6.26 6.52
C ARG A 154 -7.05 5.55 5.18
N MET A 155 -6.55 6.22 4.16
CA MET A 155 -6.39 5.72 2.80
C MET A 155 -4.91 5.43 2.56
N TYR A 156 -4.60 4.26 2.01
CA TYR A 156 -3.23 3.84 1.69
C TYR A 156 -3.13 3.45 0.23
N SER A 157 -2.15 3.97 -0.51
CA SER A 157 -1.83 3.49 -1.86
C SER A 157 -0.66 2.49 -1.81
N PRO A 158 -0.85 1.25 -2.29
CA PRO A 158 0.25 0.29 -2.41
C PRO A 158 1.17 0.59 -3.60
N ILE A 159 0.71 1.40 -4.55
CA ILE A 159 1.42 1.67 -5.80
C ILE A 159 2.49 2.74 -5.57
N SER A 160 3.68 2.49 -6.11
CA SER A 160 4.76 3.47 -6.18
C SER A 160 4.74 4.16 -7.55
N ARG A 161 5.12 5.44 -7.61
CA ARG A 161 5.26 6.16 -8.88
C ARG A 161 6.64 6.83 -8.98
N ASN A 162 7.14 6.85 -10.20
CA ASN A 162 8.24 7.72 -10.60
C ASN A 162 7.62 9.02 -11.10
N LEU A 163 8.09 10.15 -10.58
CA LEU A 163 7.69 11.49 -10.97
C LEU A 163 8.90 12.19 -11.56
N ASN A 164 8.80 12.64 -12.81
CA ASN A 164 9.79 13.51 -13.43
C ASN A 164 9.55 14.96 -12.98
N ASP A 165 10.27 15.89 -13.60
CA ASP A 165 9.96 17.32 -13.52
C ASP A 165 8.51 17.55 -13.96
N GLY A 166 7.79 18.41 -13.25
CA GLY A 166 6.42 18.78 -13.58
C GLY A 166 5.35 17.75 -13.23
N ASP A 167 5.72 16.49 -13.03
CA ASP A 167 4.80 15.44 -12.61
C ASP A 167 4.38 15.61 -11.14
N LYS A 168 3.10 15.34 -10.87
CA LYS A 168 2.51 15.47 -9.54
C LYS A 168 1.56 14.34 -9.19
N ILE A 169 1.22 14.24 -7.91
CA ILE A 169 0.17 13.35 -7.43
C ILE A 169 -0.91 14.21 -6.77
N THR A 170 -2.14 14.02 -7.24
CA THR A 170 -3.30 14.80 -6.83
C THR A 170 -4.32 13.88 -6.17
N LEU A 171 -4.90 14.34 -5.06
CA LEU A 171 -6.06 13.73 -4.43
C LEU A 171 -7.32 14.40 -4.96
N LEU A 172 -8.22 13.59 -5.51
CA LEU A 172 -9.55 14.00 -5.93
C LEU A 172 -10.57 13.62 -4.87
N ILE A 173 -11.50 14.51 -4.57
CA ILE A 173 -12.57 14.30 -3.59
C ILE A 173 -13.89 14.83 -4.16
N ARG A 174 -14.97 14.06 -4.00
CA ARG A 174 -16.33 14.44 -4.38
C ARG A 174 -17.37 13.82 -3.43
N PRO A 175 -18.34 14.59 -2.90
CA PRO A 175 -19.50 14.03 -2.20
C PRO A 175 -20.26 13.01 -3.04
N THR A 176 -20.77 11.96 -2.41
CA THR A 176 -21.60 10.95 -3.08
C THR A 176 -23.04 11.43 -3.28
N LEU A 177 -23.48 12.40 -2.48
CA LEU A 177 -24.80 12.99 -2.58
C LEU A 177 -24.78 14.16 -3.56
N ASP A 178 -25.62 14.12 -4.58
CA ASP A 178 -25.78 15.23 -5.52
C ASP A 178 -26.27 16.49 -4.78
N GLY A 179 -25.73 17.64 -5.17
CA GLY A 179 -26.00 18.93 -4.55
C GLY A 179 -25.30 19.18 -3.22
N ALA A 180 -24.59 18.20 -2.65
CA ALA A 180 -23.84 18.39 -1.41
C ALA A 180 -22.52 19.14 -1.66
N ALA A 181 -22.22 20.12 -0.81
CA ALA A 181 -20.92 20.75 -0.69
C ALA A 181 -20.29 20.32 0.64
N THR A 182 -18.96 20.15 0.65
CA THR A 182 -18.23 19.68 1.82
C THR A 182 -16.88 20.38 1.94
N THR A 183 -16.38 20.50 3.17
CA THR A 183 -14.98 20.85 3.41
C THR A 183 -14.31 19.73 4.18
N VAL A 184 -13.13 19.33 3.73
CA VAL A 184 -12.37 18.22 4.28
C VAL A 184 -11.00 18.71 4.73
N SER A 185 -10.59 18.32 5.93
CA SER A 185 -9.22 18.48 6.40
C SER A 185 -8.46 17.17 6.21
N LEU A 186 -7.23 17.24 5.72
CA LEU A 186 -6.44 16.06 5.41
C LEU A 186 -4.97 16.21 5.78
N VAL A 187 -4.36 15.09 6.14
CA VAL A 187 -2.92 14.95 6.38
C VAL A 187 -2.39 13.82 5.50
N VAL A 188 -1.37 14.13 4.72
CA VAL A 188 -0.71 13.20 3.81
C VAL A 188 0.67 12.88 4.38
N ARG A 189 1.07 11.61 4.27
CA ARG A 189 2.44 11.16 4.52
C ARG A 189 2.89 10.24 3.39
N TYR A 190 4.13 10.41 2.95
CA TYR A 190 4.73 9.56 1.92
C TYR A 190 6.25 9.50 2.05
N ALA A 191 6.87 8.47 1.48
CA ALA A 191 8.30 8.36 1.34
C ALA A 191 8.71 8.84 -0.06
N ILE A 192 9.74 9.68 -0.14
CA ILE A 192 10.27 10.20 -1.41
C ILE A 192 11.79 10.10 -1.45
N THR A 193 12.33 9.86 -2.64
CA THR A 193 13.77 9.91 -2.90
C THR A 193 14.00 10.50 -4.28
N LEU A 194 15.13 11.17 -4.47
CA LEU A 194 15.65 11.52 -5.79
C LEU A 194 16.49 10.32 -6.26
N ASN A 195 16.11 9.70 -7.37
CA ASN A 195 16.91 8.61 -7.95
C ASN A 195 18.11 9.16 -8.71
#